data_AF-A0A938B1L1-F1
#
_entry.id   AF-A0A938B1L1-F1
#
_cell.length_a   1.000
_cell.length_b   1.000
_cell.length_c   1.000
_cell.angle_alpha   90.00
_cell.angle_beta   90.00
_cell.angle_gamma   90.00
#
_symmetry.space_group_name_H-M   'P 1'
#
loop_
_entity.id
_entity.type
_entity.pdbx_description
1 polymer ?
#
loop_
_entity_poly.entity_id
_entity_poly.type
_entity_poly.pdbx_seq_one_letter_code
_entity_poly.pdbx_strand_id
1 'polypeptide(L)'
;MTLVKQTESIPMKRAFEIIDHARGKSSNLGEKEKIAIELASCMLEEANRTQTHCERKNQEQLARMMKDPRGKAFTTCMTDQGFRSHSPVRVANQINYLIDKFGIPRYFNTFKRMQLAAFRTLSPVIAHILVPIVTYALRKETASVILPGEQHALSEHMKLRREQGVRINLNHLGEAILGEEEA
;
A
#
# COMPACT_ATOMS: atom_id res chain seq x y z
N MET A 1 24.30 18.49 7.77
CA MET A 1 23.71 19.24 6.64
C MET A 1 22.20 19.27 6.86
N THR A 2 21.73 20.41 7.35
CA THR A 2 20.36 20.92 7.48
C THR A 2 19.21 19.91 7.61
N LEU A 3 18.97 19.44 8.84
CA LEU A 3 17.65 18.97 9.26
C LEU A 3 16.66 20.12 9.04
N VAL A 4 15.74 19.96 8.11
CA VAL A 4 14.60 20.86 7.95
C VAL A 4 13.85 20.82 9.29
N LYS A 5 14.08 21.83 10.15
CA LYS A 5 13.08 22.25 11.13
C LYS A 5 11.86 22.62 10.31
N GLN A 6 10.99 21.64 10.05
CA GLN A 6 9.66 21.93 9.52
C GLN A 6 9.03 22.86 10.54
N THR A 7 8.83 24.11 10.15
CA THR A 7 7.97 25.01 10.91
C THR A 7 6.63 24.31 11.01
N GLU A 8 6.24 23.89 12.21
CA GLU A 8 5.00 23.16 12.43
C GLU A 8 3.85 23.98 11.85
N SER A 9 3.10 23.35 10.96
CA SER A 9 1.94 23.95 10.31
C SER A 9 0.84 24.22 11.32
N ILE A 10 -0.05 25.16 10.98
CA ILE A 10 -1.10 25.63 11.89
C ILE A 10 -1.98 24.47 12.39
N PRO A 11 -2.51 23.58 11.52
CA PRO A 11 -3.30 22.45 12.01
C PRO A 11 -2.50 21.46 12.88
N MET A 12 -1.21 21.24 12.62
CA MET A 12 -0.33 20.40 13.45
C MET A 12 -0.17 20.98 14.87
N LYS A 13 0.06 22.29 15.00
CA LYS A 13 0.15 22.96 16.30
C LYS A 13 -1.14 22.83 17.10
N ARG A 14 -2.28 23.08 16.45
CA ARG A 14 -3.61 22.93 17.05
C ARG A 14 -3.85 21.48 17.51
N ALA A 15 -3.45 20.50 16.72
CA ALA A 15 -3.56 19.09 17.11
C ALA A 15 -2.78 18.77 18.39
N PHE A 16 -1.56 19.30 18.54
CA PHE A 16 -0.77 19.13 19.77
C PHE A 16 -1.43 19.80 20.98
N GLU A 17 -1.94 21.02 20.82
CA GLU A 17 -2.69 21.72 21.88
C GLU A 17 -3.91 20.91 22.35
N ILE A 18 -4.66 20.32 21.41
CA ILE A 18 -5.82 19.46 21.72
C ILE A 18 -5.38 18.22 22.51
N ILE A 19 -4.29 17.56 22.08
CA ILE A 19 -3.77 16.36 22.75
C ILE A 19 -3.30 16.67 24.17
N ASP A 20 -2.54 17.76 24.35
CA ASP A 20 -2.03 18.16 25.66
C ASP A 20 -3.15 18.62 26.59
N HIS A 21 -4.16 19.31 26.05
CA HIS A 21 -5.36 19.65 26.80
C HIS A 21 -6.14 18.41 27.28
N ALA A 22 -6.23 17.36 26.47
CA ALA A 22 -6.97 16.15 26.79
C ALA A 22 -6.20 15.19 27.72
N ARG A 23 -4.87 15.29 27.78
CA ARG A 23 -4.01 14.38 28.54
C ARG A 23 -4.32 14.43 30.04
N GLY A 24 -4.67 13.28 30.61
CA GLY A 24 -4.88 13.14 32.06
C GLY A 24 -6.19 13.74 32.60
N LYS A 25 -7.07 14.25 31.74
CA LYS A 25 -8.38 14.77 32.18
C LYS A 25 -9.46 13.69 32.20
N SER A 26 -10.23 13.64 33.27
CA SER A 26 -11.46 12.83 33.33
C SER A 26 -12.61 13.62 32.70
N SER A 27 -12.71 13.56 31.38
CA SER A 27 -13.81 14.19 30.61
C SER A 27 -15.01 13.26 30.45
N ASN A 28 -16.21 13.85 30.39
CA ASN A 28 -17.42 13.10 30.03
C ASN A 28 -17.40 12.68 28.55
N LEU A 29 -18.30 11.78 28.15
CA LEU A 29 -18.31 11.23 26.79
C LEU A 29 -18.50 12.31 25.71
N GLY A 30 -19.37 13.29 25.93
CA GLY A 30 -19.64 14.35 24.96
C GLY A 30 -18.46 15.31 24.75
N GLU A 31 -17.67 15.57 25.80
CA GLU A 31 -16.42 16.32 25.68
C GLU A 31 -15.37 15.52 24.91
N LYS A 32 -15.24 14.21 25.17
CA LYS A 32 -14.31 13.34 24.43
C LYS A 32 -14.66 13.27 22.96
N GLU A 33 -15.94 13.19 22.62
CA GLU A 33 -16.43 13.20 21.24
C GLU A 33 -16.01 14.49 20.52
N LYS A 34 -16.26 15.65 21.12
CA LYS A 34 -15.87 16.95 20.53
C LYS A 34 -14.37 17.05 20.30
N ILE A 35 -13.57 16.69 21.31
CA ILE A 35 -12.10 16.68 21.23
C ILE A 35 -11.63 15.74 20.12
N ALA A 36 -12.22 14.54 20.00
CA ALA A 36 -11.85 13.57 18.97
C ALA A 36 -12.19 14.07 17.56
N ILE A 37 -13.36 14.68 17.35
CA ILE A 37 -13.76 15.27 16.06
C ILE A 37 -12.82 16.41 15.69
N GLU A 38 -12.48 17.28 16.64
CA GLU A 38 -11.58 18.42 16.40
C GLU A 38 -10.16 17.96 16.05
N LEU A 39 -9.63 16.98 16.79
CA LEU A 39 -8.34 16.38 16.50
C LEU A 39 -8.34 15.71 15.12
N ALA A 40 -9.35 14.90 14.80
CA ALA A 40 -9.48 14.25 13.50
C ALA A 40 -9.55 15.27 12.36
N SER A 41 -10.22 16.41 12.57
CA SER A 41 -10.28 17.50 11.59
C SER A 41 -8.90 18.11 11.34
N CYS A 42 -8.14 18.41 12.40
CA CYS A 42 -6.77 18.91 12.28
C CYS A 42 -5.84 17.91 11.56
N MET A 43 -5.95 16.62 11.90
CA MET A 43 -5.18 15.56 11.24
C MET A 43 -5.53 15.42 9.75
N LEU A 44 -6.82 15.52 9.40
CA LEU A 44 -7.27 15.44 8.02
C LEU A 44 -6.80 16.65 7.20
N GLU A 45 -6.83 17.85 7.78
CA GLU A 45 -6.29 19.06 7.16
C GLU A 45 -4.79 18.92 6.87
N GLU A 46 -3.98 18.45 7.83
CA GLU A 46 -2.56 18.19 7.59
C GLU A 46 -2.32 17.10 6.55
N ALA A 47 -3.07 16.00 6.62
CA ALA A 47 -2.94 14.91 5.67
C ALA A 47 -3.22 15.40 4.25
N ASN A 48 -4.27 16.20 4.05
CA ASN A 48 -4.60 16.78 2.75
C ASN A 48 -3.54 17.79 2.27
N ARG A 49 -2.96 18.58 3.18
CA ARG A 49 -1.93 19.58 2.86
C ARG A 49 -0.60 18.95 2.46
N THR A 50 -0.25 17.84 3.10
CA THR A 50 1.03 17.14 2.90
C THR A 50 0.96 16.01 1.88
N GLN A 51 -0.25 15.67 1.41
CA GLN A 51 -0.48 14.63 0.42
C GLN A 51 0.31 14.87 -0.87
N THR A 52 1.10 13.88 -1.24
CA THR A 52 1.82 13.89 -2.52
C THR A 52 0.90 13.53 -3.69
N HIS A 53 1.28 13.94 -4.91
CA HIS A 53 0.56 13.55 -6.13
C HIS A 53 0.48 12.03 -6.31
N CYS A 54 1.52 11.29 -5.91
CA CYS A 54 1.55 9.83 -6.00
C CYS A 54 0.50 9.21 -5.07
N GLU A 55 0.45 9.65 -3.81
CA GLU A 55 -0.53 9.17 -2.83
C GLU A 55 -1.95 9.49 -3.26
N ARG A 56 -2.20 10.70 -3.77
CA ARG A 56 -3.52 11.08 -4.31
C ARG A 56 -3.95 10.13 -5.42
N LYS A 57 -3.07 9.85 -6.39
CA LYS A 57 -3.36 8.93 -7.50
C LYS A 57 -3.67 7.50 -7.01
N ASN A 58 -2.94 7.03 -5.99
CA ASN A 58 -3.17 5.72 -5.38
C ASN A 58 -4.51 5.67 -4.64
N GLN A 59 -4.84 6.71 -3.86
CA GLN A 59 -6.13 6.82 -3.17
C GLN A 59 -7.30 6.87 -4.15
N GLU A 60 -7.19 7.63 -5.25
CA GLU A 60 -8.21 7.65 -6.30
C GLU A 60 -8.39 6.28 -6.96
N GLN A 61 -7.29 5.55 -7.23
CA GLN A 61 -7.36 4.19 -7.76
C GLN A 61 -8.06 3.24 -6.78
N LEU A 62 -7.74 3.33 -5.49
CA LEU A 62 -8.39 2.56 -4.43
C LEU A 62 -9.88 2.89 -4.32
N ALA A 63 -10.25 4.17 -4.36
CA ALA A 63 -11.64 4.61 -4.34
C ALA A 63 -12.42 4.09 -5.56
N ARG A 64 -11.83 4.08 -6.76
CA ARG A 64 -12.43 3.45 -7.94
C ARG A 64 -12.58 1.94 -7.78
N MET A 65 -11.59 1.26 -7.18
CA MET A 65 -11.64 -0.18 -6.93
C MET A 65 -12.76 -0.55 -5.96
N MET A 66 -13.05 0.29 -4.96
CA MET A 66 -14.17 0.07 -4.05
C MET A 66 -15.53 0.03 -4.77
N LYS A 67 -15.63 0.74 -5.90
CA LYS A 67 -16.81 0.79 -6.77
C LYS A 67 -16.78 -0.24 -7.92
N ASP A 68 -15.75 -1.10 -7.98
CA ASP A 68 -15.58 -2.13 -9.01
C ASP A 68 -15.49 -3.53 -8.37
N PRO A 69 -16.63 -4.20 -8.08
CA PRO A 69 -16.62 -5.50 -7.42
C PRO A 69 -15.86 -6.60 -8.19
N ARG A 70 -16.00 -6.63 -9.52
CA ARG A 70 -15.28 -7.61 -10.36
C ARG A 70 -13.78 -7.30 -10.41
N GLY A 71 -13.41 -6.03 -10.53
CA GLY A 71 -12.02 -5.60 -10.46
C GLY A 71 -11.37 -5.90 -9.11
N LYS A 72 -12.11 -5.72 -8.02
CA LYS A 72 -11.65 -6.10 -6.68
C LYS A 72 -11.39 -7.61 -6.58
N ALA A 73 -12.33 -8.43 -7.05
CA ALA A 73 -12.17 -9.88 -7.07
C ALA A 73 -10.97 -10.32 -7.94
N PHE A 74 -10.78 -9.70 -9.11
CA PHE A 74 -9.60 -9.90 -9.94
C PHE A 74 -8.31 -9.65 -9.15
N THR A 75 -8.19 -8.48 -8.51
CA THR A 75 -6.98 -8.10 -7.78
C THR A 75 -6.67 -9.04 -6.63
N THR A 76 -7.69 -9.40 -5.83
CA THR A 76 -7.54 -10.37 -4.74
C THR A 76 -7.06 -11.73 -5.26
N CYS A 77 -7.68 -12.26 -6.30
CA CYS A 77 -7.27 -13.55 -6.88
C CYS A 77 -5.89 -13.46 -7.55
N MET A 78 -5.56 -12.32 -8.14
CA MET A 78 -4.28 -12.10 -8.80
C MET A 78 -3.14 -12.07 -7.79
N THR A 79 -3.31 -11.37 -6.67
CA THR A 79 -2.31 -11.35 -5.59
C THR A 79 -2.18 -12.70 -4.89
N ASP A 80 -3.28 -13.46 -4.76
CA ASP A 80 -3.29 -14.76 -4.09
C ASP A 80 -2.73 -15.89 -4.98
N GLN A 81 -3.12 -15.94 -6.25
CA GLN A 81 -2.90 -17.11 -7.11
C GLN A 81 -1.90 -16.86 -8.22
N GLY A 82 -1.75 -15.61 -8.67
CA GLY A 82 -1.07 -15.27 -9.91
C GLY A 82 0.40 -15.69 -9.95
N PHE A 83 1.09 -15.71 -8.81
CA PHE A 83 2.54 -15.97 -8.73
C PHE A 83 2.92 -17.19 -7.90
N ARG A 84 1.98 -18.12 -7.65
CA ARG A 84 2.28 -19.35 -6.88
C ARG A 84 3.20 -20.34 -7.61
N SER A 85 3.42 -20.15 -8.91
CA SER A 85 4.29 -21.02 -9.71
C SER A 85 5.56 -20.28 -10.09
N HIS A 86 6.69 -20.99 -10.06
CA HIS A 86 7.95 -20.49 -10.60
C HIS A 86 8.01 -20.55 -12.14
N SER A 87 7.09 -21.25 -12.80
CA SER A 87 7.04 -21.32 -14.27
C SER A 87 6.40 -20.07 -14.87
N PRO A 88 7.12 -19.28 -15.70
CA PRO A 88 6.55 -18.10 -16.35
C PRO A 88 5.33 -18.42 -17.22
N VAL A 89 5.35 -19.56 -17.91
CA VAL A 89 4.22 -20.02 -18.74
C VAL A 89 2.99 -20.30 -17.87
N ARG A 90 3.17 -20.95 -16.72
CA ARG A 90 2.07 -21.22 -15.79
C ARG A 90 1.49 -19.95 -15.19
N VAL A 91 2.34 -19.00 -14.80
CA VAL A 91 1.94 -17.67 -14.30
C VAL A 91 1.13 -16.91 -15.36
N ALA A 92 1.63 -16.84 -16.60
CA ALA A 92 0.92 -16.21 -17.71
C ALA A 92 -0.47 -16.82 -17.92
N ASN A 93 -0.56 -18.15 -17.94
CA ASN A 93 -1.83 -18.87 -18.07
C ASN A 93 -2.80 -18.54 -16.93
N GLN A 94 -2.31 -18.46 -15.69
CA GLN A 94 -3.13 -18.11 -14.53
C GLN A 94 -3.63 -16.66 -14.63
N ILE A 95 -2.76 -15.72 -15.00
CA ILE A 95 -3.15 -14.31 -15.20
C ILE A 95 -4.22 -14.20 -16.29
N ASN A 96 -4.04 -14.87 -17.43
CA ASN A 96 -5.01 -14.87 -18.52
C ASN A 96 -6.35 -15.44 -18.09
N TYR A 97 -6.35 -16.56 -17.37
CA TYR A 97 -7.57 -17.13 -16.79
C TYR A 97 -8.31 -16.14 -15.88
N LEU A 98 -7.58 -15.39 -15.03
CA LEU A 98 -8.18 -14.37 -14.18
C LEU A 98 -8.76 -13.20 -15.01
N ILE A 99 -8.06 -12.77 -16.07
CA ILE A 99 -8.55 -11.75 -17.00
C ILE A 99 -9.82 -12.23 -17.71
N ASP A 100 -9.89 -13.50 -18.14
CA ASP A 100 -11.05 -14.06 -18.81
C ASP A 100 -12.26 -14.20 -17.86
N LYS A 101 -12.01 -14.61 -16.61
CA LYS A 101 -13.05 -14.80 -15.60
C LYS A 101 -13.65 -13.49 -15.11
N PHE A 102 -12.81 -12.51 -14.76
CA PHE A 102 -13.24 -11.27 -14.12
C PHE A 102 -13.36 -10.09 -15.10
N GLY A 103 -12.72 -10.18 -16.25
CA GLY A 103 -12.50 -9.06 -17.16
C GLY A 103 -11.31 -8.20 -16.73
N ILE A 104 -10.88 -7.30 -17.61
CA ILE A 104 -9.89 -6.28 -17.27
C ILE A 104 -10.55 -5.27 -16.30
N PRO A 105 -9.99 -5.02 -15.10
CA PRO A 105 -10.62 -4.15 -14.12
C PRO A 105 -10.89 -2.74 -14.65
N ARG A 106 -12.10 -2.23 -14.36
CA ARG A 106 -12.54 -0.91 -14.81
C ARG A 106 -11.95 0.21 -13.97
N TYR A 107 -11.57 -0.08 -12.73
CA TYR A 107 -10.96 0.91 -11.84
C TYR A 107 -9.55 1.35 -12.28
N PHE A 108 -8.88 0.54 -13.10
CA PHE A 108 -7.59 0.90 -13.70
C PHE A 108 -7.75 2.03 -14.71
N ASN A 109 -6.72 2.87 -14.83
CA ASN A 109 -6.66 3.87 -15.89
C ASN A 109 -6.48 3.18 -17.26
N THR A 110 -6.74 3.93 -18.33
CA THR A 110 -6.68 3.41 -19.71
C THR A 110 -5.34 2.76 -20.04
N PHE A 111 -4.24 3.32 -19.54
CA PHE A 111 -2.90 2.78 -19.74
C PHE A 111 -2.72 1.39 -19.12
N LYS A 112 -3.06 1.20 -17.83
CA LYS A 112 -3.00 -0.11 -17.16
C LYS A 112 -3.94 -1.12 -17.82
N ARG A 113 -5.12 -0.69 -18.27
CA ARG A 113 -6.06 -1.55 -19.00
C ARG A 113 -5.48 -2.01 -20.33
N MET A 114 -4.79 -1.12 -21.06
CA MET A 114 -4.08 -1.46 -22.30
C MET A 114 -2.93 -2.43 -22.04
N GLN A 115 -2.15 -2.24 -20.97
CA GLN A 115 -1.08 -3.16 -20.58
C GLN A 115 -1.62 -4.57 -20.29
N LEU A 116 -2.74 -4.70 -19.57
CA LEU A 116 -3.38 -6.00 -19.33
C LEU A 116 -3.95 -6.62 -20.61
N ALA A 117 -4.51 -5.81 -21.50
CA ALA A 117 -4.97 -6.30 -22.80
C ALA A 117 -3.80 -6.83 -23.65
N ALA A 118 -2.68 -6.10 -23.69
CA ALA A 118 -1.46 -6.53 -24.38
C ALA A 118 -0.84 -7.77 -23.73
N PHE A 119 -0.83 -7.84 -22.40
CA PHE A 119 -0.38 -9.03 -21.69
C PHE A 119 -1.21 -10.25 -22.10
N ARG A 120 -2.54 -10.12 -22.13
CA ARG A 120 -3.45 -11.22 -22.50
C ARG A 120 -3.12 -11.78 -23.89
N THR A 121 -2.80 -10.92 -24.85
CA THR A 121 -2.53 -11.34 -26.23
C THR A 121 -1.10 -11.84 -26.45
N LEU A 122 -0.11 -11.24 -25.78
CA LEU A 122 1.32 -11.52 -26.02
C LEU A 122 1.89 -12.61 -25.10
N SER A 123 1.31 -12.80 -23.91
CA SER A 123 1.85 -13.74 -22.92
C SER A 123 1.92 -15.20 -23.35
N PRO A 124 1.07 -15.75 -24.23
CA PRO A 124 1.24 -17.12 -24.73
C PRO A 124 2.56 -17.33 -25.50
N VAL A 125 3.09 -16.28 -26.12
CA VAL A 125 4.30 -16.35 -26.95
C VAL A 125 5.56 -15.96 -26.15
N ILE A 126 5.47 -14.89 -25.35
CA ILE A 126 6.63 -14.28 -24.68
C ILE A 126 6.51 -14.25 -23.15
N ALA A 127 5.91 -15.29 -22.55
CA ALA A 127 5.75 -15.41 -21.09
C ALA A 127 7.05 -15.19 -20.30
N HIS A 128 8.17 -15.74 -20.80
CA HIS A 128 9.49 -15.64 -20.16
C HIS A 128 10.01 -14.20 -20.03
N ILE A 129 9.50 -13.27 -20.83
CA ILE A 129 9.85 -11.84 -20.77
C ILE A 129 8.79 -11.08 -19.97
N LEU A 130 7.51 -11.31 -20.25
CA LEU A 130 6.43 -10.51 -19.66
C LEU A 130 6.22 -10.80 -18.17
N VAL A 131 6.35 -12.05 -17.74
CA VAL A 131 6.12 -12.40 -16.32
C VAL A 131 7.13 -11.72 -15.40
N PRO A 132 8.46 -11.76 -15.65
CA PRO A 132 9.42 -10.99 -14.86
C PRO A 132 9.10 -9.49 -14.80
N ILE A 133 8.67 -8.90 -15.92
CA ILE A 133 8.30 -7.48 -15.97
C ILE A 133 7.09 -7.19 -15.06
N VAL A 134 6.04 -8.02 -15.13
CA VAL A 134 4.86 -7.86 -14.28
C VAL A 134 5.22 -8.06 -12.81
N THR A 135 6.01 -9.08 -12.47
CA THR A 135 6.47 -9.33 -11.10
C THR A 135 7.28 -8.15 -10.56
N TYR A 136 8.19 -7.59 -11.37
CA TYR A 136 8.97 -6.40 -11.00
C TYR A 136 8.07 -5.18 -10.76
N ALA A 137 7.13 -4.92 -11.68
CA ALA A 137 6.20 -3.80 -11.56
C ALA A 137 5.33 -3.91 -10.29
N LEU A 138 4.84 -5.11 -9.98
CA LEU A 138 4.07 -5.35 -8.76
C LEU A 138 4.90 -5.17 -7.49
N ARG A 139 6.12 -5.75 -7.43
CA ARG A 139 7.03 -5.54 -6.30
C ARG A 139 7.32 -4.06 -6.07
N LYS A 140 7.52 -3.31 -7.15
CA LYS A 140 7.72 -1.85 -7.09
C LYS A 140 6.48 -1.11 -6.57
N GLU A 141 5.28 -1.51 -6.98
CA GLU A 141 4.02 -0.91 -6.51
C GLU A 141 3.78 -1.21 -5.01
N THR A 142 4.18 -2.39 -4.53
CA THR A 142 4.02 -2.80 -3.12
C THR A 142 5.14 -2.36 -2.19
N ALA A 143 6.29 -1.93 -2.71
CA ALA A 143 7.47 -1.57 -1.92
C ALA A 143 7.25 -0.41 -0.93
N SER A 144 6.20 0.38 -1.12
CA SER A 144 5.81 1.45 -0.18
C SER A 144 5.20 0.91 1.13
N VAL A 145 4.72 -0.33 1.13
CA VAL A 145 4.02 -0.97 2.26
C VAL A 145 4.75 -2.22 2.75
N ILE A 146 5.36 -2.98 1.84
CA ILE A 146 6.13 -4.19 2.15
C ILE A 146 7.61 -3.86 2.00
N LEU A 147 8.34 -3.90 3.12
CA LEU A 147 9.77 -3.65 3.13
C LEU A 147 10.54 -4.87 2.60
N PRO A 148 11.66 -4.66 1.88
CA PRO A 148 12.56 -5.74 1.53
C PRO A 148 13.12 -6.39 2.80
N GLY A 149 13.14 -7.72 2.85
CA GLY A 149 13.67 -8.49 3.99
C GLY A 149 15.20 -8.54 4.04
N GLU A 150 15.87 -8.10 2.97
CA GLU A 150 17.32 -8.13 2.85
C GLU A 150 17.99 -7.19 3.87
N GLN A 151 18.97 -7.73 4.60
CA GLN A 151 19.59 -7.06 5.75
C GLN A 151 20.06 -5.63 5.46
N HIS A 152 20.68 -5.40 4.29
CA HIS A 152 21.18 -4.08 3.93
C HIS A 152 20.04 -3.08 3.72
N ALA A 153 19.06 -3.41 2.88
CA ALA A 153 17.91 -2.55 2.58
C ALA A 153 17.06 -2.27 3.82
N LEU A 154 16.87 -3.28 4.67
CA LEU A 154 16.15 -3.13 5.93
C LEU A 154 16.90 -2.21 6.89
N SER A 155 18.22 -2.37 7.03
CA SER A 155 19.04 -1.54 7.93
C SER A 155 19.06 -0.05 7.55
N GLU A 156 19.13 0.23 6.24
CA GLU A 156 19.02 1.59 5.69
C GLU A 156 17.66 2.20 6.03
N HIS A 157 16.58 1.45 5.82
CA HIS A 157 15.24 1.89 6.16
C HIS A 157 15.10 2.20 7.66
N MET A 158 15.63 1.33 8.54
CA MET A 158 15.53 1.54 9.98
C MET A 158 16.29 2.79 10.45
N LYS A 159 17.48 3.05 9.91
CA LYS A 159 18.25 4.25 10.21
C LYS A 159 17.47 5.51 9.80
N LEU A 160 16.96 5.53 8.58
CA LEU A 160 16.16 6.64 8.06
C LEU A 160 14.93 6.94 8.95
N ARG A 161 14.19 5.91 9.36
CA ARG A 161 13.02 6.07 10.23
C ARG A 161 13.39 6.55 11.63
N ARG A 162 14.51 6.08 12.18
CA ARG A 162 15.04 6.54 13.47
C ARG A 162 15.43 8.02 13.43
N GLU A 163 16.07 8.46 12.35
CA GLU A 163 16.39 9.88 12.10
C GLU A 163 15.13 10.75 11.98
N GLN A 164 14.03 10.18 11.48
CA GLN A 164 12.72 10.83 11.42
C GLN A 164 11.96 10.81 12.76
N GLY A 165 12.53 10.25 13.84
CA GLY A 165 11.86 10.11 15.13
C GLY A 165 10.76 9.05 15.17
N VAL A 166 10.70 8.17 14.16
CA VAL A 166 9.69 7.11 14.06
C VAL A 166 10.19 5.85 14.75
N ARG A 167 9.40 5.34 15.69
CA ARG A 167 9.61 4.01 16.29
C ARG A 167 9.07 2.93 15.35
N ILE A 168 9.84 1.87 15.13
CA ILE A 168 9.48 0.78 14.23
C ILE A 168 9.07 -0.44 15.07
N ASN A 169 7.96 -1.08 14.67
CA ASN A 169 7.61 -2.43 15.10
C ASN A 169 7.72 -3.34 13.87
N LEU A 170 8.52 -4.40 13.95
CA LEU A 170 8.77 -5.31 12.83
C LEU A 170 7.96 -6.58 13.02
N ASN A 171 7.20 -6.93 11.99
CA ASN A 171 6.57 -8.23 11.87
C ASN A 171 7.18 -8.95 10.67
N HIS A 172 7.78 -10.12 10.88
CA HIS A 172 8.33 -10.93 9.81
C HIS A 172 7.20 -11.74 9.17
N LEU A 173 7.00 -11.58 7.88
CA LEU A 173 6.00 -12.33 7.13
C LEU A 173 6.56 -13.73 6.83
N GLY A 174 6.04 -14.75 7.52
CA GLY A 174 6.30 -16.17 7.25
C GLY A 174 5.11 -16.85 6.59
N GLU A 175 5.35 -18.00 5.97
CA GLU A 175 4.28 -18.94 5.60
C GLU A 175 3.75 -19.62 6.87
N ALA A 176 2.58 -20.28 6.78
CA ALA A 176 2.06 -21.03 7.91
C ALA A 176 3.08 -22.09 8.34
N ILE A 177 3.39 -22.17 9.63
CA ILE A 177 4.30 -23.17 10.20
C ILE A 177 3.61 -24.54 10.09
N LEU A 178 4.16 -25.45 9.27
CA LEU A 178 3.57 -26.75 9.00
C LEU A 178 4.14 -27.87 9.89
N GLY A 179 5.15 -27.58 10.72
CA GLY A 179 5.74 -28.54 11.67
C GLY A 179 6.72 -27.90 12.66
N GLU A 180 7.19 -28.69 13.64
CA GLU A 180 8.13 -28.23 14.67
C GLU A 180 9.50 -27.81 14.11
N GLU A 181 9.90 -28.29 12.93
CA GLU A 181 11.16 -27.91 12.28
C GLU A 181 11.14 -26.47 11.72
N GLU A 182 9.97 -25.89 11.52
CA GLU A 182 9.77 -24.53 10.99
C GLU A 182 9.44 -23.49 12.08
N ALA A 183 9.28 -23.92 13.35
CA ALA A 183 8.94 -23.09 14.51
C ALA A 183 10.18 -22.54 15.24
#